data_AF-A0A1R0H5P4-F1
#
_entry.id   AF-A0A1R0H5P4-F1
#
_cell.length_a   1.000
_cell.length_b   1.000
_cell.length_c   1.000
_cell.angle_alpha   90.00
_cell.angle_beta   90.00
_cell.angle_gamma   90.00
#
_symmetry.space_group_name_H-M   'P 1'
#
loop_
_entity.id
_entity.type
_entity.pdbx_description
1 polymer ?
#
loop_
_entity_poly.entity_id
_entity_poly.type
_entity_poly.pdbx_seq_one_letter_code
_entity_poly.pdbx_strand_id
1 'polypeptide(L)'
;MLWYTDFCVSMMISFAVIGVITYDRPWRYFSRFLLSWSIALLLRITTVATTSVPDPRLDCEFITGNPFTSADLSSKTYTIVDAVYSGHTTVYATCFMSLVSFHRRNIYGRLFAFVAFCLALSGSIIIVANRAHYTIDVLIAWYISAGSWYFVGYFWNLHVTRKGRFLSIEFPLGVGRHHLDDSEDLVNRRLFNLGLDKNGKPFDYSTLLSDSDKQASPSSTISVMARTIPDSTVSIIEHKDHQNQ
;
A
#
# COMPACT_ATOMS: atom_id res chain seq x y z
N MET A 1 5.80 31.59 2.18
CA MET A 1 4.83 30.47 2.24
C MET A 1 5.47 29.09 2.17
N LEU A 2 6.72 28.92 1.68
CA LEU A 2 7.39 27.61 1.59
C LEU A 2 7.47 26.84 2.92
N TRP A 3 7.68 27.55 4.04
CA TRP A 3 7.70 26.94 5.37
C TRP A 3 6.42 26.18 5.72
N TYR A 4 5.27 26.59 5.16
CA TYR A 4 3.99 25.94 5.42
C TYR A 4 3.89 24.59 4.70
N THR A 5 4.43 24.47 3.49
CA THR A 5 4.48 23.18 2.79
C THR A 5 5.39 22.21 3.53
N ASP A 6 6.52 22.68 4.04
CA ASP A 6 7.42 21.84 4.83
C ASP A 6 6.76 21.41 6.15
N PHE A 7 6.03 22.32 6.81
CA PHE A 7 5.25 22.01 8.00
C PHE A 7 4.19 20.92 7.73
N CYS A 8 3.42 21.02 6.64
CA CYS A 8 2.45 19.99 6.26
C CYS A 8 3.12 18.63 6.00
N VAL A 9 4.29 18.61 5.35
CA VAL A 9 5.06 17.38 5.11
C VAL A 9 5.50 16.76 6.44
N SER A 10 6.09 17.56 7.33
CA SER A 10 6.52 17.10 8.65
C SER A 10 5.35 16.48 9.42
N MET A 11 4.18 17.13 9.43
CA MET A 11 2.97 16.60 10.05
C MET A 11 2.53 15.25 9.47
N MET A 12 2.52 15.11 8.14
CA MET A 12 2.16 13.86 7.47
C MET A 12 3.15 12.73 7.77
N ILE A 13 4.45 13.04 7.82
CA ILE A 13 5.49 12.08 8.21
C ILE A 13 5.30 11.66 9.67
N SER A 14 5.07 12.61 10.58
CA SER A 14 4.80 12.31 11.99
C SER A 14 3.58 11.40 12.15
N PHE A 15 2.51 11.64 11.40
CA PHE A 15 1.34 10.75 11.37
C PHE A 15 1.66 9.37 10.82
N ALA A 16 2.45 9.27 9.77
CA ALA A 16 2.90 7.99 9.23
C ALA A 16 3.75 7.23 10.26
N VAL A 17 4.65 7.90 11.00
CA VAL A 17 5.48 7.31 12.06
C VAL A 17 4.63 6.82 13.22
N ILE A 18 3.66 7.63 13.68
CA ILE A 18 2.68 7.19 14.70
C ILE A 18 1.91 5.97 14.19
N GLY A 19 1.50 5.97 12.91
CA GLY A 19 0.88 4.83 12.26
C GLY A 19 1.77 3.57 12.27
N VAL A 20 3.07 3.70 11.99
CA VAL A 20 4.04 2.59 12.08
C VAL A 20 4.07 2.03 13.50
N ILE A 21 4.23 2.90 14.51
CA ILE A 21 4.43 2.49 15.91
C ILE A 21 3.16 1.86 16.50
N THR A 22 1.97 2.35 16.10
CA THR A 22 0.68 1.90 16.65
C THR A 22 0.08 0.69 15.93
N TYR A 23 0.60 0.34 14.74
CA TYR A 23 0.13 -0.78 13.96
C TYR A 23 0.74 -2.10 14.44
N ASP A 24 -0.08 -3.14 14.58
CA ASP A 24 0.30 -4.42 15.18
C ASP A 24 1.43 -5.13 14.43
N ARG A 25 1.59 -4.85 13.14
CA ARG A 25 2.63 -5.44 12.28
C ARG A 25 3.47 -4.34 11.65
N PRO A 26 4.28 -3.61 12.43
CA PRO A 26 4.96 -2.40 12.00
C PRO A 26 5.89 -2.66 10.81
N TRP A 27 6.48 -3.86 10.75
CA TRP A 27 7.40 -4.24 9.69
C TRP A 27 6.73 -4.35 8.32
N ARG A 28 5.52 -4.93 8.24
CA ARG A 28 4.74 -4.99 7.01
C ARG A 28 4.36 -3.59 6.52
N TYR A 29 3.97 -2.70 7.44
CA TYR A 29 3.68 -1.31 7.11
C TYR A 29 4.94 -0.64 6.56
N PHE A 30 6.04 -0.71 7.30
CA PHE A 30 7.29 0.00 7.01
C PHE A 30 7.92 -0.46 5.69
N SER A 31 8.01 -1.77 5.46
CA SER A 31 8.53 -2.30 4.19
C SER A 31 7.68 -1.89 2.99
N ARG A 32 6.35 -1.93 3.10
CA ARG A 32 5.46 -1.50 2.00
C ARG A 32 5.59 0.00 1.74
N PHE A 33 5.69 0.80 2.79
CA PHE A 33 5.91 2.24 2.69
C PHE A 33 7.23 2.57 2.00
N LEU A 34 8.34 2.02 2.47
CA LEU A 34 9.65 2.25 1.89
C LEU A 34 9.74 1.78 0.44
N LEU A 35 9.22 0.59 0.11
CA LEU A 35 9.25 0.09 -1.27
C LEU A 35 8.43 0.98 -2.21
N SER A 36 7.23 1.39 -1.79
CA SER A 36 6.39 2.29 -2.59
C SER A 36 7.07 3.65 -2.78
N TRP A 37 7.66 4.19 -1.71
CA TRP A 37 8.35 5.47 -1.76
C TRP A 37 9.60 5.40 -2.64
N SER A 38 10.41 4.34 -2.52
CA SER A 38 11.59 4.12 -3.37
C SER A 38 11.24 4.02 -4.84
N ILE A 39 10.16 3.30 -5.22
CA ILE A 39 9.71 3.22 -6.61
C ILE A 39 9.26 4.60 -7.11
N ALA A 40 8.49 5.34 -6.31
CA ALA A 40 8.05 6.68 -6.69
C ALA A 40 9.24 7.66 -6.86
N LEU A 41 10.26 7.59 -5.99
CA LEU A 41 11.48 8.38 -6.11
C LEU A 41 12.34 7.97 -7.31
N LEU A 42 12.41 6.67 -7.63
CA LEU A 42 13.11 6.20 -8.82
C LEU A 42 12.45 6.76 -10.09
N LEU A 43 11.12 6.67 -10.17
CA LEU A 43 10.35 7.23 -11.28
C LEU A 43 10.55 8.74 -11.39
N ARG A 44 10.55 9.46 -10.25
CA ARG A 44 10.89 10.88 -10.21
C ARG A 44 12.25 11.18 -10.84
N ILE A 45 13.30 10.49 -10.41
CA ILE A 45 14.67 10.71 -10.91
C ILE A 45 14.70 10.45 -12.42
N THR A 46 14.04 9.40 -12.91
CA THR A 46 13.97 9.09 -14.34
C THR A 46 13.18 10.13 -15.15
N THR A 47 12.11 10.69 -14.59
CA THR A 47 11.34 11.76 -15.25
C THR A 47 12.16 13.04 -15.32
N VAL A 48 12.76 13.47 -14.20
CA VAL A 48 13.63 14.66 -14.17
C VAL A 48 14.80 14.54 -15.16
N ALA A 49 15.35 13.32 -15.33
CA ALA A 49 16.41 13.10 -16.30
C ALA A 49 15.96 13.17 -17.77
N THR A 50 14.67 12.93 -18.05
CA THR A 50 14.15 12.86 -19.43
C THR A 50 13.33 14.08 -19.85
N THR A 51 12.82 14.86 -18.90
CA THR A 51 11.97 16.02 -19.18
C THR A 51 12.59 17.30 -18.65
N SER A 52 12.85 18.26 -19.53
CA SER A 52 13.19 19.63 -19.17
C SER A 52 12.02 20.55 -19.55
N VAL A 53 11.32 21.07 -18.55
CA VAL A 53 10.25 22.06 -18.72
C VAL A 53 10.75 23.39 -18.17
N PRO A 54 10.49 24.53 -18.84
CA PRO A 54 10.86 25.84 -18.31
C PRO A 54 10.14 26.12 -16.98
N ASP A 55 10.88 26.69 -16.03
CA ASP A 55 10.36 27.08 -14.71
C ASP A 55 9.18 28.08 -14.86
N PRO A 56 8.09 27.93 -14.08
CA PRO A 56 6.96 28.85 -14.10
C PRO A 56 7.29 30.27 -13.58
N ARG A 57 8.45 30.48 -12.95
CA ARG A 57 8.87 31.79 -12.44
C ARG A 57 9.45 32.66 -13.55
N LEU A 58 9.04 33.94 -13.56
CA LEU A 58 9.42 34.90 -14.61
C LEU A 58 10.87 35.39 -14.49
N ASP A 59 11.50 35.26 -13.32
CA ASP A 59 12.82 35.84 -13.01
C ASP A 59 13.99 34.86 -13.25
N CYS A 60 13.83 33.93 -14.17
CA CYS A 60 14.76 32.81 -14.34
C CYS A 60 15.80 33.08 -15.44
N GLU A 61 17.04 33.38 -15.05
CA GLU A 61 18.17 33.56 -15.96
C GLU A 61 18.81 32.23 -16.39
N PHE A 62 18.87 31.97 -17.70
CA PHE A 62 19.51 30.77 -18.25
C PHE A 62 21.03 30.78 -17.99
N ILE A 63 21.51 29.81 -17.22
CA ILE A 63 22.95 29.59 -17.02
C ILE A 63 23.51 28.88 -18.26
N THR A 64 24.42 29.53 -18.99
CA THR A 64 25.08 28.99 -20.20
C THR A 64 26.34 28.16 -19.90
N GLY A 65 26.60 27.84 -18.62
CA GLY A 65 27.77 27.10 -18.17
C GLY A 65 27.69 25.58 -18.35
N ASN A 66 28.85 24.91 -18.30
CA ASN A 66 28.94 23.45 -18.44
C ASN A 66 28.29 22.75 -17.22
N PRO A 67 27.25 21.92 -17.42
CA PRO A 67 26.49 21.32 -16.33
C PRO A 67 27.31 20.33 -15.48
N PHE A 68 28.38 19.76 -16.03
CA PHE A 68 29.18 18.75 -15.34
C PHE A 68 30.33 19.33 -14.49
N THR A 69 30.75 20.56 -14.76
CA THR A 69 31.87 21.21 -14.04
C THR A 69 31.40 22.14 -12.92
N SER A 70 30.10 22.43 -12.87
CA SER A 70 29.49 23.37 -11.92
C SER A 70 28.86 22.69 -10.70
N ALA A 71 29.13 21.39 -10.49
CA ALA A 71 28.50 20.57 -9.46
C ALA A 71 28.78 21.05 -8.02
N ASP A 72 29.83 21.84 -7.79
CA ASP A 72 30.22 22.32 -6.45
C ASP A 72 29.54 23.63 -6.00
N LEU A 73 28.67 24.25 -6.82
CA LEU A 73 27.89 25.45 -6.44
C LEU A 73 26.37 25.19 -6.34
N SER A 74 25.97 23.92 -6.33
CA SER A 74 24.60 23.38 -6.43
C SER A 74 23.62 23.77 -5.30
N SER A 75 24.03 24.56 -4.30
CA SER A 75 23.16 24.97 -3.19
C SER A 75 22.53 26.36 -3.37
N LYS A 76 23.02 27.19 -4.29
CA LYS A 76 22.57 28.61 -4.40
C LYS A 76 22.20 29.09 -5.80
N THR A 77 22.60 28.36 -6.84
CA THR A 77 22.26 28.73 -8.21
C THR A 77 21.10 27.87 -8.66
N TYR A 78 19.91 28.48 -8.71
CA TYR A 78 18.65 27.91 -9.15
C TYR A 78 18.80 27.39 -10.59
N THR A 79 19.21 26.13 -10.76
CA THR A 79 19.11 25.46 -12.04
C THR A 79 17.62 25.39 -12.37
N ILE A 80 17.23 26.09 -13.43
CA ILE A 80 15.87 26.27 -13.99
C ILE A 80 15.39 24.96 -14.62
N VAL A 81 15.65 23.85 -13.95
CA VAL A 81 15.09 22.56 -14.31
C VAL A 81 14.02 22.35 -13.28
N ASP A 82 12.84 22.92 -13.54
CA ASP A 82 11.68 22.59 -12.72
C ASP A 82 11.43 21.10 -12.88
N ALA A 83 11.48 20.41 -11.76
CA ALA A 83 11.36 18.98 -11.72
C ALA A 83 9.89 18.64 -11.96
N VAL A 84 9.55 18.28 -13.20
CA VAL A 84 8.33 17.52 -13.48
C VAL A 84 8.29 16.41 -12.46
N TYR A 85 7.20 16.33 -11.70
CA TYR A 85 7.01 15.47 -10.52
C TYR A 85 7.46 16.06 -9.16
N SER A 86 6.49 16.68 -8.46
CA SER A 86 6.69 17.30 -7.15
C SER A 86 7.04 16.28 -6.05
N GLY A 87 8.17 16.51 -5.37
CA GLY A 87 8.65 15.69 -4.25
C GLY A 87 7.74 15.74 -3.03
N HIS A 88 7.33 16.94 -2.59
CA HIS A 88 6.40 17.11 -1.46
C HIS A 88 5.06 16.41 -1.71
N THR A 89 4.52 16.53 -2.93
CA THR A 89 3.27 15.86 -3.29
C THR A 89 3.41 14.33 -3.27
N THR A 90 4.57 13.80 -3.67
CA THR A 90 4.87 12.36 -3.57
C THR A 90 4.81 11.87 -2.12
N VAL A 91 5.36 12.66 -1.19
CA VAL A 91 5.32 12.34 0.25
C VAL A 91 3.88 12.41 0.77
N TYR A 92 3.12 13.45 0.43
CA TYR A 92 1.71 13.55 0.82
C TYR A 92 0.88 12.35 0.37
N ALA A 93 0.98 12.01 -0.92
CA ALA A 93 0.23 10.91 -1.50
C ALA A 93 0.65 9.57 -0.87
N THR A 94 1.96 9.32 -0.70
CA THR A 94 2.45 8.05 -0.13
C THR A 94 2.06 7.89 1.34
N CYS A 95 2.20 8.95 2.16
CA CYS A 95 1.76 8.95 3.55
C CYS A 95 0.24 8.81 3.68
N PHE A 96 -0.53 9.49 2.83
CA PHE A 96 -1.98 9.34 2.81
C PHE A 96 -2.39 7.89 2.49
N MET A 97 -1.82 7.32 1.42
CA MET A 97 -2.11 5.94 1.01
C MET A 97 -1.74 4.92 2.08
N SER A 98 -0.65 5.14 2.81
CA SER A 98 -0.25 4.26 3.92
C SER A 98 -1.22 4.34 5.09
N LEU A 99 -1.63 5.55 5.47
CA LEU A 99 -2.60 5.75 6.54
C LEU A 99 -3.97 5.19 6.20
N VAL A 100 -4.48 5.41 4.98
CA VAL A 100 -5.75 4.83 4.52
C VAL A 100 -5.68 3.31 4.46
N SER A 101 -4.56 2.72 4.04
CA SER A 101 -4.47 1.26 3.91
C SER A 101 -4.37 0.53 5.24
N PHE A 102 -3.84 1.18 6.28
CA PHE A 102 -3.49 0.54 7.54
C PHE A 102 -4.20 1.14 8.77
N HIS A 103 -5.12 2.10 8.59
CA HIS A 103 -5.91 2.60 9.72
C HIS A 103 -6.77 1.50 10.36
N ARG A 104 -6.98 1.61 11.67
CA ARG A 104 -7.93 0.76 12.39
C ARG A 104 -9.33 1.01 11.86
N ARG A 105 -10.16 -0.03 11.74
CA ARG A 105 -11.55 0.06 11.22
C ARG A 105 -12.51 0.87 12.11
N ASN A 106 -12.05 1.33 13.27
CA ASN A 106 -12.80 2.11 14.25
C ASN A 106 -13.03 3.55 13.76
N ILE A 107 -14.00 4.24 14.36
CA ILE A 107 -14.34 5.64 14.02
C ILE A 107 -13.13 6.58 14.10
N TYR A 108 -12.28 6.41 15.11
CA TYR A 108 -11.05 7.19 15.28
C TYR A 108 -10.06 7.00 14.14
N GLY A 109 -9.91 5.77 13.62
CA GLY A 109 -9.03 5.49 12.49
C GLY A 109 -9.55 6.13 11.20
N ARG A 110 -10.87 6.14 10.99
CA ARG A 110 -11.50 6.81 9.85
C ARG A 110 -11.34 8.33 9.92
N LEU A 111 -11.56 8.91 11.10
CA LEU A 111 -11.33 10.34 11.32
C LEU A 111 -9.86 10.72 11.08
N PHE A 112 -8.93 9.90 11.56
CA PHE A 112 -7.50 10.12 11.35
C PHE A 112 -7.13 10.08 9.86
N ALA A 113 -7.64 9.08 9.12
CA ALA A 113 -7.44 9.00 7.68
C ALA A 113 -8.06 10.20 6.93
N PHE A 114 -9.21 10.69 7.38
CA PHE A 114 -9.85 11.89 6.82
C PHE A 114 -9.03 13.16 7.08
N VAL A 115 -8.51 13.35 8.29
CA VAL A 115 -7.61 14.48 8.60
C VAL A 115 -6.34 14.42 7.74
N ALA A 116 -5.75 13.24 7.57
CA ALA A 116 -4.60 13.05 6.68
C ALA A 116 -4.93 13.37 5.22
N PHE A 117 -6.12 13.01 4.74
CA PHE A 117 -6.60 13.40 3.41
C PHE A 117 -6.68 14.91 3.24
N CYS A 118 -7.32 15.60 4.18
CA CYS A 118 -7.45 17.06 4.17
C CYS A 118 -6.07 17.75 4.17
N LEU A 119 -5.13 17.27 5.00
CA LEU A 119 -3.76 17.81 5.05
C LEU A 119 -2.99 17.59 3.75
N ALA A 120 -3.08 16.39 3.17
CA ALA A 120 -2.46 16.09 1.89
C ALA A 120 -3.02 16.97 0.76
N LEU A 121 -4.35 17.13 0.71
CA LEU A 121 -5.01 17.96 -0.29
C LEU A 121 -4.70 19.45 -0.11
N SER A 122 -4.75 19.97 1.13
CA SER A 122 -4.40 21.36 1.42
C SER A 122 -2.93 21.65 1.08
N GLY A 123 -2.02 20.72 1.42
CA GLY A 123 -0.61 20.83 1.09
C GLY A 123 -0.38 20.88 -0.42
N SER A 124 -1.06 20.05 -1.20
CA SER A 124 -1.03 20.08 -2.67
C SER A 124 -1.58 21.38 -3.25
N ILE A 125 -2.70 21.91 -2.75
CA ILE A 125 -3.27 23.18 -3.23
C ILE A 125 -2.30 24.34 -2.98
N ILE A 126 -1.63 24.35 -1.83
CA ILE A 126 -0.68 25.42 -1.48
C ILE A 126 0.56 25.40 -2.37
N ILE A 127 1.03 24.22 -2.78
CA ILE A 127 2.11 24.10 -3.77
C ILE A 127 1.72 24.79 -5.09
N VAL A 128 0.50 24.54 -5.57
CA VAL A 128 -0.02 25.17 -6.80
C VAL A 128 -0.22 26.67 -6.60
N ALA A 129 -0.83 27.09 -5.49
CA ALA A 129 -1.13 28.50 -5.21
C ALA A 129 0.14 29.35 -5.10
N ASN A 130 1.22 28.80 -4.54
CA ASN A 130 2.53 29.45 -4.49
C ASN A 130 3.26 29.45 -5.84
N ARG A 131 2.66 28.89 -6.91
CA ARG A 131 3.29 28.67 -8.21
C ARG A 131 4.65 27.98 -8.08
N ALA A 132 4.76 27.06 -7.12
CA ALA A 132 6.00 26.33 -6.87
C ALA A 132 6.18 25.15 -7.83
N HIS A 133 5.08 24.60 -8.35
CA HIS A 133 5.04 23.58 -9.39
C HIS A 133 3.79 23.80 -10.25
N TYR A 134 3.78 23.25 -11.46
CA TYR A 134 2.58 23.23 -12.28
C TYR A 134 1.53 22.28 -11.69
N THR A 135 0.25 22.53 -11.98
CA THR A 135 -0.85 21.66 -11.59
C THR A 135 -0.66 20.23 -12.11
N ILE A 136 -0.09 20.08 -13.31
CA ILE A 136 0.19 18.78 -13.92
C ILE A 136 1.21 17.98 -13.09
N ASP A 137 2.23 18.62 -12.50
CA ASP A 137 3.23 17.94 -11.68
C ASP A 137 2.63 17.35 -10.41
N VAL A 138 1.69 18.08 -9.81
CA VAL A 138 0.94 17.64 -8.63
C VAL A 138 0.03 16.46 -8.98
N LEU A 139 -0.68 16.52 -10.11
CA LEU A 139 -1.55 15.42 -10.56
C LEU A 139 -0.76 14.15 -10.90
N ILE A 140 0.35 14.28 -11.63
CA ILE A 140 1.22 13.13 -11.95
C ILE A 140 1.81 12.55 -10.65
N ALA A 141 2.23 13.40 -9.70
CA ALA A 141 2.71 12.96 -8.39
C ALA A 141 1.69 12.10 -7.63
N TRP A 142 0.42 12.52 -7.60
CA TRP A 142 -0.66 11.73 -7.03
C TRP A 142 -0.85 10.39 -7.74
N TYR A 143 -0.89 10.42 -9.08
CA TYR A 143 -1.11 9.23 -9.90
C TYR A 143 -0.01 8.18 -9.72
N ILE A 144 1.26 8.57 -9.87
CA ILE A 144 2.39 7.62 -9.76
C ILE A 144 2.56 7.14 -8.32
N SER A 145 2.37 8.00 -7.31
CA SER A 145 2.49 7.57 -5.90
C SER A 145 1.41 6.54 -5.54
N ALA A 146 0.16 6.79 -5.93
CA ALA A 146 -0.93 5.83 -5.73
C ALA A 146 -0.70 4.54 -6.53
N GLY A 147 -0.28 4.65 -7.80
CA GLY A 147 0.06 3.52 -8.65
C GLY A 147 1.19 2.66 -8.06
N SER A 148 2.26 3.29 -7.58
CA SER A 148 3.38 2.62 -6.90
C SER A 148 2.90 1.88 -5.65
N TRP A 149 1.99 2.48 -4.88
CA TRP A 149 1.44 1.88 -3.66
C TRP A 149 0.61 0.61 -3.93
N TYR A 150 -0.22 0.64 -4.97
CA TYR A 150 -1.02 -0.51 -5.38
C TYR A 150 -0.16 -1.58 -6.05
N PHE A 151 0.82 -1.19 -6.86
CA PHE A 151 1.77 -2.11 -7.48
C PHE A 151 2.56 -2.89 -6.41
N VAL A 152 3.13 -2.20 -5.42
CA VAL A 152 3.82 -2.86 -4.29
C VAL A 152 2.84 -3.72 -3.50
N GLY A 153 1.61 -3.27 -3.28
CA GLY A 153 0.58 -4.05 -2.60
C GLY A 153 0.23 -5.36 -3.32
N TYR A 154 0.08 -5.31 -4.64
CA TYR A 154 -0.16 -6.46 -5.49
C TYR A 154 1.03 -7.43 -5.49
N PHE A 155 2.23 -6.90 -5.70
CA PHE A 155 3.48 -7.68 -5.66
C PHE A 155 3.66 -8.36 -4.30
N TRP A 156 3.40 -7.63 -3.21
CA TRP A 156 3.44 -8.16 -1.85
C TRP A 156 2.46 -9.30 -1.65
N ASN A 157 1.20 -9.14 -2.08
CA ASN A 157 0.19 -10.19 -1.95
C ASN A 157 0.59 -11.46 -2.73
N LEU A 158 1.10 -11.29 -3.95
CA LEU A 158 1.50 -12.41 -4.80
C LEU A 158 2.70 -13.17 -4.24
N HIS A 159 3.74 -12.45 -3.83
CA HIS A 159 5.01 -13.08 -3.45
C HIS A 159 5.11 -13.42 -1.96
N VAL A 160 4.58 -12.57 -1.08
CA VAL A 160 4.67 -12.77 0.37
C VAL A 160 3.49 -13.60 0.85
N THR A 161 2.27 -13.14 0.58
CA THR A 161 1.06 -13.77 1.14
C THR A 161 0.70 -15.09 0.46
N ARG A 162 0.67 -15.17 -0.88
CA ARG A 162 0.25 -16.40 -1.59
C ARG A 162 1.32 -17.47 -1.66
N LYS A 163 2.58 -17.10 -1.90
CA LYS A 163 3.69 -18.07 -2.02
C LYS A 163 4.33 -18.41 -0.66
N GLY A 164 3.89 -17.79 0.43
CA GLY A 164 4.48 -17.98 1.77
C GLY A 164 5.97 -17.61 1.84
N ARG A 165 6.48 -16.79 0.92
CA ARG A 165 7.88 -16.34 0.99
C ARG A 165 7.97 -15.19 1.98
N PHE A 166 9.08 -15.10 2.71
CA PHE A 166 9.28 -14.03 3.70
C PHE A 166 8.22 -13.98 4.81
N LEU A 167 7.65 -15.12 5.19
CA LEU A 167 6.72 -15.22 6.32
C LEU A 167 7.31 -14.67 7.62
N SER A 168 8.64 -14.70 7.78
CA SER A 168 9.34 -14.09 8.92
C SER A 168 9.18 -12.57 8.98
N ILE A 169 9.06 -11.88 7.84
CA ILE A 169 8.83 -10.43 7.77
C ILE A 169 7.38 -10.10 8.11
N GLU A 170 6.44 -10.92 7.66
CA GLU A 170 5.01 -10.70 7.92
C GLU A 170 4.59 -11.10 9.34
N PHE A 171 5.20 -12.16 9.87
CA PHE A 171 4.91 -12.75 11.18
C PHE A 171 6.20 -12.95 11.97
N PRO A 172 6.78 -11.88 12.55
CA PRO A 172 8.04 -11.99 13.30
C PRO A 172 7.93 -12.92 14.52
N LEU A 173 6.72 -13.08 15.08
CA LEU A 173 6.44 -13.97 16.21
C LEU A 173 6.07 -15.40 15.79
N GLY A 174 6.04 -15.70 14.49
CA GLY A 174 5.62 -16.98 13.93
C GLY A 174 4.16 -16.97 13.45
N VAL A 175 3.88 -17.76 12.41
CA VAL A 175 2.59 -17.77 11.69
C VAL A 175 1.44 -18.31 12.55
N GLY A 176 1.73 -19.23 13.47
CA GLY A 176 0.75 -19.89 14.33
C GLY A 176 0.55 -19.22 15.70
N ARG A 177 1.23 -18.12 16.01
CA ARG A 177 1.00 -17.41 17.29
C ARG A 177 -0.18 -16.45 17.18
N HIS A 178 -1.08 -16.51 18.15
CA HIS A 178 -2.19 -15.58 18.27
C HIS A 178 -1.68 -14.17 18.55
N HIS A 179 -2.18 -13.20 17.77
CA HIS A 179 -2.20 -11.82 18.22
C HIS A 179 -3.31 -11.66 19.27
N LEU A 180 -3.20 -10.68 20.17
CA LEU A 180 -4.20 -10.41 21.22
C LEU A 180 -5.63 -10.25 20.65
N ASP A 181 -5.73 -9.79 19.41
CA ASP A 181 -7.01 -9.53 18.72
C ASP A 181 -7.35 -10.58 17.63
N ASP A 182 -6.47 -11.55 17.35
CA ASP A 182 -6.70 -12.55 16.30
C ASP A 182 -7.54 -13.73 16.85
N SER A 183 -8.76 -13.91 16.33
CA SER A 183 -9.61 -15.07 16.67
C SER A 183 -8.99 -16.39 16.17
N GLU A 184 -9.32 -17.51 16.84
CA GLU A 184 -8.78 -18.82 16.48
C GLU A 184 -9.12 -19.23 15.05
N ASP A 185 -10.34 -18.97 14.61
CA ASP A 185 -10.78 -19.23 13.24
C ASP A 185 -9.95 -18.48 12.20
N LEU A 186 -9.53 -17.25 12.51
CA LEU A 186 -8.73 -16.42 11.61
C LEU A 186 -7.31 -16.99 11.48
N VAL A 187 -6.73 -17.44 12.59
CA VAL A 187 -5.41 -18.11 12.59
C VAL A 187 -5.48 -19.44 11.84
N ASN A 188 -6.48 -20.27 12.10
CA ASN A 188 -6.68 -21.55 11.42
C ASN A 188 -6.89 -21.37 9.91
N ARG A 189 -7.70 -20.40 9.50
CA ARG A 189 -7.92 -20.08 8.08
C ARG A 189 -6.64 -19.58 7.41
N ARG A 190 -5.81 -18.82 8.13
CA ARG A 190 -4.51 -18.35 7.63
C ARG A 190 -3.53 -19.50 7.44
N LEU A 191 -3.41 -20.39 8.42
CA LEU A 191 -2.58 -21.60 8.34
C LEU A 191 -3.02 -22.49 7.17
N PHE A 192 -4.33 -22.73 7.04
CA PHE A 192 -4.89 -23.49 5.93
C PHE A 192 -4.57 -22.86 4.56
N ASN A 193 -4.77 -21.55 4.39
CA ASN A 193 -4.47 -20.85 3.13
C ASN A 193 -2.97 -20.88 2.78
N LEU A 194 -2.10 -20.95 3.78
CA LEU A 194 -0.66 -21.05 3.60
C LEU A 194 -0.18 -22.51 3.43
N GLY A 195 -1.06 -23.49 3.60
CA GLY A 195 -0.70 -24.91 3.63
C GLY A 195 0.28 -25.21 4.77
N LEU A 196 0.08 -24.61 5.95
CA LEU A 196 0.93 -24.80 7.12
C LEU A 196 0.15 -25.48 8.25
N ASP A 197 0.84 -26.30 9.05
CA ASP A 197 0.32 -26.88 10.29
C ASP A 197 0.34 -25.85 11.44
N LYS A 198 -0.23 -26.22 12.59
CA LYS A 198 -0.22 -25.40 13.82
C LYS A 198 1.19 -25.02 14.33
N ASN A 199 2.22 -25.76 13.91
CA ASN A 199 3.61 -25.51 14.25
C ASN A 199 4.33 -24.62 13.20
N GLY A 200 3.64 -24.21 12.13
CA GLY A 200 4.21 -23.45 11.03
C GLY A 200 5.06 -24.27 10.05
N LYS A 201 4.98 -25.60 10.08
CA LYS A 201 5.59 -26.50 9.08
C LYS A 201 4.64 -26.70 7.90
N PRO A 202 5.15 -26.95 6.68
CA PRO A 202 4.31 -27.34 5.54
C PRO A 202 3.40 -28.51 5.92
N PHE A 203 2.10 -28.36 5.65
CA PHE A 203 1.11 -29.38 5.94
C PHE A 203 1.32 -30.57 5.01
N ASP A 204 1.64 -31.73 5.60
CA ASP A 204 1.82 -32.95 4.84
C ASP A 204 0.45 -33.62 4.57
N TYR A 205 -0.12 -33.32 3.40
CA TYR A 205 -1.40 -33.88 2.96
C TYR A 205 -1.39 -35.40 2.84
N SER A 206 -0.23 -36.06 2.81
CA SER A 206 -0.15 -37.53 2.76
C SER A 206 -0.73 -38.18 4.02
N THR A 207 -0.67 -37.49 5.17
CA THR A 207 -1.21 -37.98 6.44
C THR A 207 -2.74 -38.02 6.43
N LEU A 208 -3.41 -37.03 5.83
CA LEU A 208 -4.87 -37.00 5.68
C LEU A 208 -5.39 -38.12 4.76
N LEU A 209 -4.65 -38.42 3.70
CA LEU A 209 -4.97 -39.52 2.80
C LEU A 209 -4.83 -40.87 3.53
N SER A 210 -3.78 -41.02 4.34
CA SER A 210 -3.50 -42.26 5.10
C SER A 210 -4.57 -42.58 6.16
N ASP A 211 -5.17 -41.56 6.78
CA ASP A 211 -6.24 -41.76 7.77
C ASP A 211 -7.61 -42.00 7.13
N SER A 212 -7.85 -41.48 5.92
CA SER A 212 -9.07 -41.77 5.16
C SER A 212 -9.13 -43.23 4.73
N ASP A 213 -8.00 -43.82 4.35
CA ASP A 213 -7.92 -45.24 3.97
C ASP A 213 -8.12 -46.19 5.17
N LYS A 214 -7.77 -45.76 6.39
CA LYS A 214 -7.99 -46.56 7.61
C LYS A 214 -9.43 -46.54 8.11
N GLN A 215 -10.19 -45.48 7.85
CA GLN A 215 -11.62 -45.43 8.18
C GLN A 215 -12.51 -46.12 7.13
N ALA A 216 -11.97 -46.47 5.96
CA ALA A 216 -12.70 -47.15 4.90
C ALA A 216 -12.75 -48.70 5.04
N SER A 217 -12.34 -49.28 6.17
CA SER A 217 -12.46 -50.73 6.41
C SER A 217 -13.80 -51.09 7.10
N PRO A 218 -14.53 -52.13 6.65
CA PRO A 218 -15.99 -52.17 6.73
C PRO A 218 -16.50 -53.08 7.86
N SER A 219 -17.37 -52.56 8.74
CA SER A 219 -18.40 -53.39 9.39
C SER A 219 -19.40 -52.53 10.18
N SER A 220 -20.25 -51.78 9.49
CA SER A 220 -21.62 -51.59 9.99
C SER A 220 -22.54 -51.27 8.83
N THR A 221 -23.44 -52.21 8.59
CA THR A 221 -24.59 -52.08 7.70
C THR A 221 -25.52 -51.01 8.26
N ILE A 222 -25.27 -49.75 7.94
CA ILE A 222 -26.17 -48.64 8.26
C ILE A 222 -27.06 -48.42 7.06
N SER A 223 -28.33 -48.80 7.23
CA SER A 223 -29.45 -48.48 6.34
C SER A 223 -29.51 -46.96 6.12
N VAL A 224 -29.10 -46.52 4.94
CA VAL A 224 -29.18 -45.12 4.51
C VAL A 224 -30.62 -44.82 4.11
N MET A 225 -31.37 -44.24 5.04
CA MET A 225 -32.63 -43.59 4.77
C MET A 225 -32.32 -42.32 3.97
N ALA A 226 -32.64 -42.35 2.68
CA ALA A 226 -32.46 -41.23 1.75
C ALA A 226 -33.22 -40.00 2.25
N ARG A 227 -32.49 -39.02 2.79
CA ARG A 227 -33.02 -37.70 3.11
C ARG A 227 -32.70 -36.77 1.95
N THR A 228 -33.74 -36.51 1.15
CA THR A 228 -33.78 -35.58 0.03
C THR A 228 -33.30 -34.21 0.48
N ILE A 229 -32.15 -33.76 -0.04
CA ILE A 229 -31.66 -32.39 0.15
C ILE A 229 -32.40 -31.51 -0.86
N PRO A 230 -33.13 -30.47 -0.44
CA PRO A 230 -33.79 -29.57 -1.37
C PRO A 230 -32.76 -28.74 -2.14
N ASP A 231 -32.89 -28.76 -3.46
CA ASP A 231 -32.15 -27.94 -4.42
C ASP A 231 -32.24 -26.45 -4.04
N SER A 232 -31.16 -25.90 -3.50
CA SER A 232 -30.97 -24.46 -3.42
C SER A 232 -30.58 -23.95 -4.80
N THR A 233 -31.61 -23.64 -5.60
CA THR A 233 -31.49 -22.94 -6.88
C THR A 233 -30.85 -21.57 -6.65
N VAL A 234 -29.66 -21.39 -7.21
CA VAL A 234 -28.95 -20.11 -7.24
C VAL A 234 -29.74 -19.17 -8.14
N SER A 235 -30.51 -18.26 -7.54
CA SER A 235 -31.14 -17.16 -8.26
C SER A 235 -30.04 -16.17 -8.71
N ILE A 236 -29.75 -16.18 -10.01
CA ILE A 236 -28.93 -15.17 -10.66
C ILE A 236 -29.71 -13.85 -10.55
N ILE A 237 -29.15 -12.91 -9.78
CA ILE A 237 -29.69 -11.56 -9.64
C ILE A 237 -29.45 -10.84 -10.97
N GLU A 238 -30.52 -10.65 -11.72
CA GLU A 238 -30.57 -9.86 -12.94
C GLU A 238 -30.44 -8.38 -12.58
N HIS A 239 -29.32 -7.77 -12.98
CA HIS A 239 -29.02 -6.36 -12.73
C HIS A 239 -29.84 -5.52 -13.72
N LYS A 240 -30.94 -4.91 -13.25
CA LYS A 240 -31.71 -3.93 -14.02
C LYS A 240 -30.91 -2.64 -14.17
N ASP A 241 -30.53 -2.33 -15.41
CA ASP A 241 -30.05 -1.01 -15.82
C ASP A 241 -31.21 0.00 -15.72
N HIS A 242 -31.14 0.89 -14.74
CA HIS A 242 -31.92 2.12 -14.75
C HIS A 242 -31.18 3.17 -15.58
N GLN A 243 -31.53 3.25 -16.87
CA GLN A 243 -31.50 4.53 -17.57
C GLN A 243 -32.63 5.39 -16.98
N ASN A 244 -32.29 6.54 -16.44
CA ASN A 244 -33.22 7.66 -16.36
C ASN A 244 -32.51 8.95 -16.75
N GLN A 245 -33.21 9.60 -17.67
CA GLN A 245 -33.13 10.96 -18.22
C GLN A 245 -32.57 12.04 -17.29
#